data_AF-A0A956T3F1-F1
#
_entry.id   AF-A0A956T3F1-F1
#
_cell.length_a   1.000
_cell.length_b   1.000
_cell.length_c   1.000
_cell.angle_alpha   90.00
_cell.angle_beta   90.00
_cell.angle_gamma   90.00
#
_symmetry.space_group_name_H-M   'P 1'
#
loop_
_entity.id
_entity.type
_entity.pdbx_description
1 polymer ?
#
loop_
_entity_poly.entity_id
_entity_poly.type
_entity_poly.pdbx_seq_one_letter_code
_entity_poly.pdbx_strand_id
1 'polypeptide(L)'
;MRTWPGRFRDWLVDCFWAFVAWVKDLPRRIKEGFLAVCAALRDLIVNGYLILMAFLFRMAAPIVSFFQTRLDPDPATIPPKRLAISQRGRKISIFTRQLASMIQGGVPLLQSLDVLSEQAEDHKLGYVSGQLSRKLAQGFSFSRAVSEYPRIFPPVFAYLLQAGENTGRMVNVVSRLADLFEKEDSLVKQVRGALSYPLFVMGLTFVLTLGLFSTVLPGFADFYDDFDVPLPVITGTLMTITSWVQTPWFWLLLGLSLAGLYLFIKRSWAVPERRLIMFQILLWVPMVGPIVKQTCLARFCWAMELTQEAGLDIVRSLRLSSLASGSAILDADYPRISKGITEGELLSELMKYRPDVYPHLLHQMCMMGEETSHVTEA
;
A
#
# COMPACT_ATOMS: atom_id res chain seq x y z
N MET A 1 -34.58 -0.13 4.48
CA MET A 1 -33.40 -0.03 3.60
C MET A 1 -32.50 -1.25 3.84
N ARG A 2 -32.52 -2.24 2.94
CA ARG A 2 -31.65 -3.43 3.05
C ARG A 2 -30.23 -3.05 2.60
N THR A 3 -29.23 -3.43 3.37
CA THR A 3 -27.81 -3.17 3.10
C THR A 3 -27.35 -3.87 1.80
N TRP A 4 -26.41 -3.23 1.10
CA TRP A 4 -25.80 -3.65 -0.17
C TRP A 4 -25.39 -5.14 -0.31
N PRO A 5 -24.98 -5.87 0.77
CA PRO A 5 -24.63 -7.29 0.67
C PRO A 5 -25.78 -8.22 0.26
N GLY A 6 -27.03 -7.89 0.62
CA GLY A 6 -28.18 -8.74 0.33
C GLY A 6 -28.58 -8.71 -1.15
N ARG A 7 -28.57 -7.53 -1.76
CA ARG A 7 -28.91 -7.33 -3.18
C ARG A 7 -27.89 -8.00 -4.11
N PHE A 8 -26.63 -8.07 -3.69
CA PHE A 8 -25.56 -8.75 -4.43
C PHE A 8 -25.67 -10.27 -4.35
N ARG A 9 -26.05 -10.82 -3.19
CA ARG A 9 -26.31 -12.26 -3.05
C ARG A 9 -27.48 -12.69 -3.92
N ASP A 10 -28.57 -11.92 -3.89
CA ASP A 10 -29.77 -12.23 -4.67
C ASP A 10 -29.49 -12.09 -6.18
N TRP A 11 -28.75 -11.06 -6.61
CA TRP A 11 -28.29 -10.90 -7.99
C TRP A 11 -27.35 -12.03 -8.46
N LEU A 12 -26.43 -12.50 -7.61
CA LEU A 12 -25.56 -13.65 -7.92
C LEU A 12 -26.37 -14.94 -8.09
N VAL A 13 -27.39 -15.14 -7.25
CA VAL A 13 -28.29 -16.29 -7.35
C VAL A 13 -29.12 -16.21 -8.64
N ASP A 14 -29.62 -15.04 -9.00
CA ASP A 14 -30.38 -14.82 -10.23
C ASP A 14 -29.50 -15.01 -11.48
N CYS A 15 -28.26 -14.50 -11.48
CA CYS A 15 -27.30 -14.72 -12.56
C CYS A 15 -26.90 -16.20 -12.68
N PHE A 16 -26.76 -16.90 -11.54
CA PHE A 16 -26.48 -18.33 -11.52
C PHE A 16 -27.64 -19.14 -12.12
N TRP A 17 -28.88 -18.83 -11.74
CA TRP A 17 -30.05 -19.51 -12.32
C TRP A 17 -30.32 -19.14 -13.77
N ALA A 18 -30.03 -17.90 -14.18
CA ALA A 18 -30.09 -17.48 -15.59
C ALA A 18 -29.04 -18.21 -16.44
N PHE A 19 -27.82 -18.39 -15.90
CA PHE A 19 -26.77 -19.18 -16.53
C PHE A 19 -27.15 -20.68 -16.60
N VAL A 20 -27.72 -21.25 -15.53
CA VAL A 20 -28.21 -22.65 -15.52
C VAL A 20 -29.36 -22.85 -16.50
N ALA A 21 -30.26 -21.88 -16.63
CA ALA A 21 -31.36 -21.90 -17.60
C ALA A 21 -30.83 -21.83 -19.04
N TRP A 22 -29.88 -20.93 -19.30
CA TRP A 22 -29.22 -20.80 -20.61
C TRP A 22 -28.45 -22.07 -21.00
N VAL A 23 -27.74 -22.70 -20.06
CA VAL A 23 -27.09 -24.00 -20.27
C VAL A 23 -28.12 -25.10 -20.53
N LYS A 24 -29.34 -25.01 -19.97
CA LYS A 24 -30.42 -25.99 -20.18
C LYS A 24 -31.03 -25.94 -21.58
N ASP A 25 -30.98 -24.80 -22.28
CA ASP A 25 -31.51 -24.65 -23.64
C ASP A 25 -30.52 -25.01 -24.76
N LEU A 26 -29.28 -25.38 -24.40
CA LEU A 26 -28.26 -25.76 -25.39
C LEU A 26 -28.55 -27.15 -26.03
N PRO A 27 -28.31 -27.33 -27.35
CA PRO A 27 -28.38 -28.62 -28.04
C PRO A 27 -27.49 -29.69 -27.38
N ARG A 28 -27.94 -30.96 -27.33
CA ARG A 28 -27.26 -32.05 -26.59
C ARG A 28 -25.76 -32.19 -26.89
N ARG A 29 -25.33 -32.06 -28.14
CA ARG A 29 -23.90 -32.10 -28.54
C ARG A 29 -23.06 -30.98 -27.92
N ILE A 30 -23.62 -29.77 -27.77
CA ILE A 30 -22.91 -28.61 -27.19
C ILE A 30 -22.93 -28.68 -25.66
N LYS A 31 -24.01 -29.21 -25.08
CA LYS A 31 -24.09 -29.53 -23.64
C LYS A 31 -23.03 -30.53 -23.20
N GLU A 32 -22.81 -31.59 -23.98
CA GLU A 32 -21.79 -32.61 -23.70
C GLU A 32 -20.38 -32.02 -23.80
N GLY A 33 -20.11 -31.18 -24.82
CA GLY A 33 -18.86 -30.42 -24.93
C GLY A 33 -18.66 -29.43 -23.78
N PHE A 34 -19.70 -28.68 -23.39
CA PHE A 34 -19.64 -27.72 -22.28
C PHE A 34 -19.49 -28.41 -20.92
N LEU A 35 -20.18 -29.54 -20.70
CA LEU A 35 -20.03 -30.37 -19.51
C LEU A 35 -18.66 -31.05 -19.47
N ALA A 36 -18.09 -31.45 -20.61
CA ALA A 36 -16.73 -31.98 -20.71
C ALA A 36 -15.68 -30.88 -20.46
N VAL A 37 -15.89 -29.66 -20.94
CA VAL A 37 -15.05 -28.49 -20.66
C VAL A 37 -15.16 -28.09 -19.19
N CYS A 38 -16.35 -28.06 -18.60
CA CYS A 38 -16.55 -27.82 -17.18
C CYS A 38 -16.03 -28.97 -16.32
N ALA A 39 -16.08 -30.23 -16.77
CA ALA A 39 -15.52 -31.38 -16.08
C ALA A 39 -14.00 -31.43 -16.19
N ALA A 40 -13.42 -31.08 -17.34
CA ALA A 40 -11.99 -30.96 -17.55
C ALA A 40 -11.41 -29.73 -16.86
N LEU A 41 -12.12 -28.59 -16.83
CA LEU A 41 -11.79 -27.45 -15.98
C LEU A 41 -11.96 -27.79 -14.52
N ARG A 42 -13.01 -28.52 -14.14
CA ARG A 42 -13.16 -29.05 -12.77
C ARG A 42 -12.04 -30.02 -12.46
N ASP A 43 -11.59 -30.90 -13.34
CA ASP A 43 -10.51 -31.85 -13.01
C ASP A 43 -9.13 -31.19 -13.09
N LEU A 44 -8.90 -30.23 -13.97
CA LEU A 44 -7.66 -29.45 -14.07
C LEU A 44 -7.55 -28.43 -12.93
N ILE A 45 -8.65 -27.76 -12.58
CA ILE A 45 -8.70 -26.82 -11.44
C ILE A 45 -8.83 -27.60 -10.14
N VAL A 46 -9.73 -28.58 -9.98
CA VAL A 46 -9.91 -29.31 -8.72
C VAL A 46 -8.83 -30.36 -8.49
N ASN A 47 -8.40 -31.17 -9.47
CA ASN A 47 -7.24 -32.06 -9.23
C ASN A 47 -5.92 -31.30 -9.31
N GLY A 48 -5.77 -30.30 -10.18
CA GLY A 48 -4.58 -29.44 -10.16
C GLY A 48 -4.46 -28.63 -8.88
N TYR A 49 -5.54 -28.00 -8.40
CA TYR A 49 -5.57 -27.26 -7.14
C TYR A 49 -5.63 -28.17 -5.93
N LEU A 50 -6.26 -29.35 -5.94
CA LEU A 50 -6.19 -30.31 -4.81
C LEU A 50 -4.85 -31.02 -4.76
N ILE A 51 -4.17 -31.30 -5.88
CA ILE A 51 -2.81 -31.85 -5.86
C ILE A 51 -1.84 -30.74 -5.46
N LEU A 52 -1.97 -29.52 -6.00
CA LEU A 52 -1.16 -28.38 -5.58
C LEU A 52 -1.44 -27.98 -4.12
N MET A 53 -2.69 -27.94 -3.67
CA MET A 53 -3.07 -27.67 -2.28
C MET A 53 -2.80 -28.85 -1.38
N ALA A 54 -2.98 -30.11 -1.76
CA ALA A 54 -2.61 -31.24 -0.90
C ALA A 54 -1.08 -31.43 -0.85
N PHE A 55 -0.35 -31.12 -1.92
CA PHE A 55 1.11 -31.09 -1.91
C PHE A 55 1.62 -29.88 -1.11
N LEU A 56 1.10 -28.68 -1.35
CA LEU A 56 1.41 -27.50 -0.55
C LEU A 56 0.93 -27.64 0.89
N PHE A 57 -0.19 -28.28 1.20
CA PHE A 57 -0.71 -28.44 2.56
C PHE A 57 -0.08 -29.64 3.26
N ARG A 58 0.35 -30.71 2.58
CA ARG A 58 1.07 -31.84 3.20
C ARG A 58 2.57 -31.58 3.34
N MET A 59 3.12 -30.72 2.49
CA MET A 59 4.49 -30.18 2.59
C MET A 59 4.53 -28.98 3.54
N ALA A 60 3.52 -28.10 3.50
CA ALA A 60 3.41 -26.95 4.39
C ALA A 60 2.69 -27.21 5.71
N ALA A 61 1.94 -28.29 5.95
CA ALA A 61 1.41 -28.58 7.29
C ALA A 61 2.52 -28.86 8.29
N PRO A 62 3.52 -29.73 8.02
CA PRO A 62 4.66 -29.87 8.92
C PRO A 62 5.51 -28.60 8.91
N ILE A 63 5.72 -27.91 7.78
CA ILE A 63 6.53 -26.67 7.74
C ILE A 63 5.83 -25.48 8.43
N VAL A 64 4.53 -25.26 8.28
CA VAL A 64 3.78 -24.14 8.86
C VAL A 64 3.58 -24.37 10.36
N SER A 65 3.27 -25.59 10.81
CA SER A 65 3.20 -25.90 12.25
C SER A 65 4.57 -25.92 12.94
N PHE A 66 5.63 -26.32 12.23
CA PHE A 66 7.02 -26.29 12.69
C PHE A 66 7.65 -24.88 12.62
N PHE A 67 7.25 -24.02 11.67
CA PHE A 67 7.73 -22.65 11.54
C PHE A 67 6.95 -21.66 12.42
N GLN A 68 5.63 -21.84 12.63
CA GLN A 68 4.82 -20.94 13.46
C GLN A 68 5.22 -20.94 14.93
N THR A 69 5.82 -22.02 15.45
CA THR A 69 6.25 -22.11 16.85
C THR A 69 7.72 -21.78 17.08
N ARG A 70 8.56 -21.62 16.03
CA ARG A 70 10.02 -21.40 16.19
C ARG A 70 10.66 -20.27 15.39
N LEU A 71 9.95 -19.55 14.51
CA LEU A 71 10.60 -18.62 13.55
C LEU A 71 10.14 -17.17 13.54
N ASP A 72 9.50 -16.67 14.61
CA ASP A 72 9.68 -15.26 14.92
C ASP A 72 10.95 -15.13 15.76
N PRO A 73 12.10 -14.74 15.17
CA PRO A 73 13.32 -14.50 15.94
C PRO A 73 13.00 -13.55 17.07
N ASP A 74 13.46 -13.88 18.28
CA ASP A 74 13.29 -13.05 19.46
C ASP A 74 13.65 -11.60 19.09
N PRO A 75 12.72 -10.65 19.23
CA PRO A 75 12.96 -9.26 18.84
C PRO A 75 14.18 -8.66 19.55
N ALA A 76 14.63 -9.21 20.69
CA ALA A 76 15.87 -8.81 21.34
C ALA A 76 17.13 -9.13 20.54
N THR A 77 17.09 -10.14 19.67
CA THR A 77 18.24 -10.54 18.81
C THR A 77 18.37 -9.69 17.55
N ILE A 78 17.32 -8.95 17.19
CA ILE A 78 17.26 -8.18 15.95
C ILE A 78 17.71 -6.75 16.23
N PRO A 79 18.70 -6.20 15.50
CA PRO A 79 19.13 -4.83 15.73
C PRO A 79 17.98 -3.85 15.43
N PRO A 80 17.82 -2.75 16.21
CA PRO A 80 16.69 -1.82 16.10
C PRO A 80 16.41 -1.34 14.67
N LYS A 81 17.46 -1.04 13.91
CA LYS A 81 17.38 -0.58 12.51
C LYS A 81 16.81 -1.62 11.52
N ARG A 82 16.84 -2.91 11.85
CA ARG A 82 16.35 -4.00 11.00
C ARG A 82 14.98 -4.52 11.42
N LEU A 83 14.54 -4.22 12.64
CA LEU A 83 13.27 -4.69 13.19
C LEU A 83 12.09 -4.09 12.42
N ALA A 84 11.21 -4.94 11.90
CA ALA A 84 10.04 -4.53 11.14
C ALA A 84 8.80 -5.33 11.61
N ILE A 85 7.64 -4.70 11.51
CA ILE A 85 6.35 -5.29 11.89
C ILE A 85 5.47 -5.56 10.68
N SER A 86 4.67 -6.62 10.75
CA SER A 86 3.66 -6.93 9.73
C SER A 86 2.47 -5.99 9.85
N GLN A 87 1.86 -5.60 8.72
CA GLN A 87 0.75 -4.62 8.66
C GLN A 87 1.09 -3.29 9.39
N ARG A 88 2.31 -2.79 9.18
CA ARG A 88 2.87 -1.60 9.83
C ARG A 88 1.88 -0.43 9.94
N GLY A 89 1.22 -0.04 8.84
CA GLY A 89 0.31 1.11 8.82
C GLY A 89 -0.82 0.99 9.84
N ARG A 90 -1.55 -0.14 9.80
CA ARG A 90 -2.65 -0.43 10.75
C ARG A 90 -2.17 -0.47 12.20
N LYS A 91 -1.07 -1.17 12.47
CA LYS A 91 -0.59 -1.35 13.84
C LYS A 91 -0.06 -0.05 14.45
N ILE A 92 0.63 0.77 13.67
CA ILE A 92 1.08 2.09 14.11
C ILE A 92 -0.10 3.04 14.32
N SER A 93 -1.11 3.00 13.45
CA SER A 93 -2.33 3.79 13.63
C SER A 93 -3.00 3.47 14.98
N ILE A 94 -3.21 2.19 15.29
CA ILE A 94 -3.81 1.76 16.56
C ILE A 94 -2.93 2.15 17.76
N PHE A 95 -1.62 1.85 17.69
CA PHE A 95 -0.66 2.20 18.76
C PHE A 95 -0.67 3.70 19.05
N THR A 96 -0.60 4.53 18.01
CA THR A 96 -0.53 5.99 18.15
C THR A 96 -1.84 6.55 18.70
N ARG A 97 -2.99 6.01 18.27
CA ARG A 97 -4.30 6.41 18.81
C ARG A 97 -4.44 6.04 20.29
N GLN A 98 -4.07 4.82 20.67
CA GLN A 98 -4.12 4.40 22.08
C GLN A 98 -3.18 5.26 22.94
N LEU A 99 -1.95 5.51 22.46
CA LEU A 99 -1.01 6.41 23.11
C LEU A 99 -1.58 7.83 23.27
N ALA A 100 -2.19 8.38 22.22
CA ALA A 100 -2.84 9.69 22.25
C ALA A 100 -3.94 9.74 23.32
N SER A 101 -4.84 8.75 23.34
CA SER A 101 -5.94 8.68 24.30
C SER A 101 -5.45 8.59 25.75
N MET A 102 -4.40 7.82 26.03
CA MET A 102 -3.84 7.70 27.37
C MET A 102 -3.19 9.00 27.84
N ILE A 103 -2.37 9.62 26.98
CA ILE A 103 -1.70 10.88 27.30
C ILE A 103 -2.73 12.02 27.46
N GLN A 104 -3.77 12.06 26.62
CA GLN A 104 -4.89 13.01 26.76
C GLN A 104 -5.66 12.80 28.07
N GLY A 105 -5.80 11.55 28.50
CA GLY A 105 -6.38 11.19 29.80
C GLY A 105 -5.48 11.50 31.00
N GLY A 106 -4.31 12.11 30.78
CA GLY A 106 -3.36 12.46 31.83
C GLY A 106 -2.47 11.31 32.31
N VAL A 107 -2.50 10.15 31.64
CA VAL A 107 -1.62 9.04 31.98
C VAL A 107 -0.17 9.41 31.57
N PRO A 108 0.82 9.27 32.46
CA PRO A 108 2.21 9.53 32.13
C PRO A 108 2.68 8.73 30.91
N LEU A 109 3.56 9.33 30.10
CA LEU A 109 4.07 8.72 28.86
C LEU A 109 4.75 7.36 29.09
N LEU A 110 5.57 7.26 30.15
CA LEU A 110 6.23 6.01 30.54
C LEU A 110 5.21 4.90 30.83
N GLN A 111 4.24 5.19 31.70
CA GLN A 111 3.18 4.24 32.05
C GLN A 111 2.34 3.86 30.83
N SER A 112 2.08 4.81 29.93
CA SER A 112 1.36 4.54 28.69
C SER A 112 2.11 3.56 27.79
N LEU A 113 3.43 3.72 27.66
CA LEU A 113 4.28 2.80 26.89
C LEU A 113 4.35 1.41 27.52
N ASP A 114 4.38 1.30 28.85
CA ASP A 114 4.35 0.01 29.55
C ASP A 114 3.03 -0.73 29.30
N VAL A 115 1.88 -0.05 29.45
CA VAL A 115 0.56 -0.63 29.15
C VAL A 115 0.47 -1.07 27.69
N LEU A 116 0.95 -0.25 26.75
CA LEU A 116 0.97 -0.60 25.33
C LEU A 116 1.93 -1.75 25.03
N SER A 117 2.97 -1.96 25.83
CA SER A 117 3.87 -3.10 25.68
C SER A 117 3.19 -4.42 26.07
N GLU A 118 2.36 -4.39 27.11
CA GLU A 118 1.61 -5.55 27.62
C GLU A 118 0.40 -5.88 26.75
N GLN A 119 -0.26 -4.87 26.17
CA GLN A 119 -1.49 -5.03 25.37
C GLN A 119 -1.24 -5.24 23.87
N ALA A 120 0.01 -5.21 23.41
CA ALA A 120 0.31 -5.34 21.98
C ALA A 120 0.02 -6.76 21.45
N GLU A 121 -0.87 -6.87 20.46
CA GLU A 121 -1.10 -8.13 19.73
C GLU A 121 0.15 -8.62 18.97
N ASP A 122 1.04 -7.71 18.57
CA ASP A 122 2.29 -8.03 17.89
C ASP A 122 3.45 -8.02 18.87
N HIS A 123 4.08 -9.18 19.06
CA HIS A 123 5.22 -9.35 19.97
C HIS A 123 6.39 -8.41 19.69
N LYS A 124 6.67 -8.06 18.42
CA LYS A 124 7.74 -7.13 18.05
C LYS A 124 7.37 -5.70 18.43
N LEU A 125 6.10 -5.32 18.28
CA LEU A 125 5.61 -4.01 18.70
C LEU A 125 5.60 -3.89 20.23
N GLY A 126 5.14 -4.93 20.94
CA GLY A 126 5.17 -4.98 22.41
C GLY A 126 6.60 -4.84 22.95
N TYR A 127 7.55 -5.61 22.39
CA TYR A 127 8.97 -5.47 22.72
C TYR A 127 9.49 -4.05 22.51
N VAL A 128 9.17 -3.43 21.37
CA VAL A 128 9.61 -2.06 21.06
C VAL A 128 9.01 -1.05 22.03
N SER A 129 7.73 -1.14 22.35
CA SER A 129 7.08 -0.28 23.35
C SER A 129 7.79 -0.36 24.71
N GLY A 130 8.13 -1.58 25.16
CA GLY A 130 8.88 -1.78 26.40
C GLY A 130 10.31 -1.21 26.33
N GLN A 131 10.99 -1.34 25.18
CA GLN A 131 12.31 -0.73 24.97
C GLN A 131 12.24 0.81 24.96
N LEU A 132 11.18 1.38 24.38
CA LEU A 132 10.94 2.82 24.42
C LEU A 132 10.76 3.26 25.88
N SER A 133 9.88 2.62 26.65
CA SER A 133 9.69 2.92 28.07
C SER A 133 11.00 2.89 28.87
N ARG A 134 11.79 1.83 28.72
CA ARG A 134 13.12 1.71 29.37
C ARG A 134 14.07 2.85 29.02
N LYS A 135 14.09 3.29 27.76
CA LYS A 135 14.96 4.40 27.34
C LYS A 135 14.50 5.74 27.90
N LEU A 136 13.20 5.98 27.94
CA LEU A 136 12.68 7.20 28.56
C LEU A 136 13.00 7.20 30.06
N ALA A 137 12.91 6.05 30.73
CA ALA A 137 13.28 5.91 32.15
C ALA A 137 14.79 6.18 32.38
N GLN A 138 15.63 5.94 31.38
CA GLN A 138 17.06 6.29 31.37
C GLN A 138 17.34 7.77 31.03
N GLY A 139 16.31 8.57 30.77
CA GLY A 139 16.44 10.00 30.45
C GLY A 139 16.65 10.31 28.97
N PHE A 140 16.50 9.33 28.06
CA PHE A 140 16.47 9.63 26.62
C PHE A 140 15.14 10.32 26.26
N SER A 141 15.21 11.26 25.32
CA SER A 141 14.00 11.82 24.72
C SER A 141 13.23 10.75 23.94
N PHE A 142 11.90 10.87 23.92
CA PHE A 142 11.01 9.99 23.18
C PHE A 142 11.27 10.03 21.68
N SER A 143 11.51 11.22 21.12
CA SER A 143 11.91 11.40 19.71
C SER A 143 13.17 10.59 19.37
N ARG A 144 14.18 10.62 20.24
CA ARG A 144 15.44 9.89 20.05
C ARG A 144 15.22 8.38 20.18
N ALA A 145 14.47 7.92 21.17
CA ALA A 145 14.18 6.50 21.37
C ALA A 145 13.44 5.91 20.15
N VAL A 146 12.45 6.64 19.63
CA VAL A 146 11.66 6.25 18.45
C VAL A 146 12.53 6.21 17.17
N SER A 147 13.45 7.15 17.01
CA SER A 147 14.32 7.25 15.83
C SER A 147 15.21 6.02 15.59
N GLU A 148 15.45 5.22 16.63
CA GLU A 148 16.23 3.98 16.53
C GLU A 148 15.50 2.84 15.81
N TYR A 149 14.19 2.95 15.64
CA TYR A 149 13.33 1.96 14.99
C TYR A 149 12.70 2.50 13.69
N PRO A 150 13.50 2.91 12.67
CA PRO A 150 13.01 3.61 11.47
C PRO A 150 12.11 2.77 10.56
N ARG A 151 12.17 1.44 10.69
CA ARG A 151 11.31 0.49 9.96
C ARG A 151 9.92 0.35 10.59
N ILE A 152 9.79 0.72 11.87
CA ILE A 152 8.52 0.81 12.56
C ILE A 152 8.08 2.27 12.48
N PHE A 153 8.74 3.20 13.14
CA PHE A 153 8.34 4.60 13.13
C PHE A 153 8.98 5.35 11.95
N PRO A 154 8.18 5.95 11.04
CA PRO A 154 8.74 6.76 9.97
C PRO A 154 9.54 7.95 10.52
N PRO A 155 10.53 8.50 9.80
CA PRO A 155 11.30 9.66 10.26
C PRO A 155 10.44 10.84 10.71
N VAL A 156 9.33 11.06 10.00
CA VAL A 156 8.28 12.06 10.30
C VAL A 156 7.77 11.97 11.74
N PHE A 157 7.58 10.75 12.24
CA PHE A 157 7.13 10.49 13.60
C PHE A 157 8.11 11.07 14.62
N ALA A 158 9.40 10.77 14.46
CA ALA A 158 10.45 11.23 15.37
C ALA A 158 10.61 12.76 15.33
N TYR A 159 10.54 13.38 14.14
CA TYR A 159 10.66 14.83 14.00
C TYR A 159 9.52 15.60 14.68
N LEU A 160 8.29 15.10 14.56
CA LEU A 160 7.14 15.78 15.17
C LEU A 160 7.16 15.57 16.68
N LEU A 161 7.50 14.37 17.17
CA LEU A 161 7.75 14.18 18.59
C LEU A 161 8.81 15.13 19.12
N GLN A 162 9.92 15.33 18.39
CA GLN A 162 10.98 16.26 18.79
C GLN A 162 10.45 17.69 18.92
N ALA A 163 9.61 18.13 17.98
CA ALA A 163 8.94 19.42 18.08
C ALA A 163 8.01 19.49 19.30
N GLY A 164 7.24 18.44 19.58
CA GLY A 164 6.37 18.35 20.75
C GLY A 164 7.12 18.36 22.08
N GLU A 165 8.30 17.73 22.15
CA GLU A 165 9.18 17.74 23.32
C GLU A 165 9.74 19.13 23.59
N ASN A 166 10.27 19.79 22.56
CA ASN A 166 10.89 21.11 22.69
C ASN A 166 9.89 22.19 23.10
N THR A 167 8.60 21.98 22.80
CA THR A 167 7.53 22.98 22.97
C THR A 167 6.60 22.64 24.12
N GLY A 168 6.79 21.49 24.76
CA GLY A 168 5.93 20.98 25.82
C GLY A 168 4.53 20.56 25.35
N ARG A 169 4.29 20.50 24.04
CA ARG A 169 2.97 20.20 23.44
C ARG A 169 2.80 18.74 23.02
N MET A 170 3.38 17.81 23.77
CA MET A 170 3.37 16.37 23.44
C MET A 170 1.95 15.83 23.19
N VAL A 171 0.98 16.21 24.02
CA VAL A 171 -0.41 15.75 23.91
C VAL A 171 -1.01 16.08 22.54
N ASN A 172 -0.81 17.32 22.07
CA ASN A 172 -1.30 17.78 20.78
C ASN A 172 -0.60 17.02 19.65
N VAL A 173 0.73 16.89 19.71
CA VAL A 173 1.49 16.24 18.64
C VAL A 173 1.14 14.76 18.50
N VAL A 174 1.02 14.02 19.60
CA VAL A 174 0.65 12.59 19.55
C VAL A 174 -0.78 12.41 19.03
N SER A 175 -1.72 13.28 19.41
CA SER A 175 -3.08 13.27 18.86
C SER A 175 -3.09 13.48 17.35
N ARG A 176 -2.36 14.49 16.89
CA ARG A 176 -2.25 14.82 15.48
C ARG A 176 -1.58 13.67 14.70
N LEU A 177 -0.53 13.05 15.25
CA LEU A 177 0.08 11.84 14.68
C LEU A 177 -0.93 10.69 14.56
N ALA A 178 -1.79 10.50 15.55
CA ALA A 178 -2.84 9.48 15.50
C ALA A 178 -3.82 9.74 14.33
N ASP A 179 -4.28 10.99 14.18
CA ASP A 179 -5.16 11.39 13.07
C ASP A 179 -4.50 11.15 11.71
N LEU A 180 -3.20 11.47 11.58
CA LEU A 180 -2.42 11.22 10.37
C LEU A 180 -2.41 9.74 10.01
N PHE A 181 -1.99 8.86 10.93
CA PHE A 181 -1.86 7.43 10.62
C PHE A 181 -3.21 6.74 10.43
N GLU A 182 -4.29 7.19 11.09
CA GLU A 182 -5.65 6.72 10.82
C GLU A 182 -6.12 7.09 9.42
N LYS A 183 -5.87 8.34 8.99
CA LYS A 183 -6.15 8.76 7.61
C LYS A 183 -5.36 7.90 6.63
N GLU A 184 -4.07 7.66 6.87
CA GLU A 184 -3.25 6.80 6.01
C GLU A 184 -3.77 5.35 5.94
N ASP A 185 -4.11 4.75 7.08
CA ASP A 185 -4.65 3.37 7.11
C ASP A 185 -6.02 3.29 6.41
N SER A 186 -6.89 4.28 6.59
CA SER A 186 -8.19 4.35 5.91
C SER A 186 -8.04 4.48 4.39
N LEU A 187 -7.10 5.30 3.90
CA LEU A 187 -6.79 5.43 2.48
C LEU A 187 -6.30 4.09 1.90
N VAL A 188 -5.37 3.42 2.59
CA VAL A 188 -4.88 2.10 2.16
C VAL A 188 -6.02 1.08 2.10
N LYS A 189 -6.93 1.09 3.07
CA LYS A 189 -8.12 0.22 3.09
C LYS A 189 -9.06 0.52 1.93
N GLN A 190 -9.34 1.79 1.64
CA GLN A 190 -10.19 2.20 0.54
C GLN A 190 -9.61 1.77 -0.81
N VAL A 191 -8.30 2.00 -1.02
CA VAL A 191 -7.60 1.59 -2.24
C VAL A 191 -7.61 0.06 -2.39
N ARG A 192 -7.30 -0.69 -1.33
CA ARG A 192 -7.37 -2.16 -1.34
C ARG A 192 -8.78 -2.66 -1.62
N GLY A 193 -9.79 -2.05 -1.00
CA GLY A 193 -11.20 -2.38 -1.24
C GLY A 193 -11.61 -2.14 -2.69
N ALA A 194 -11.26 -0.98 -3.26
CA ALA A 194 -11.58 -0.61 -4.64
C ALA A 194 -10.89 -1.51 -5.68
N LEU A 195 -9.65 -1.95 -5.42
CA LEU A 195 -8.90 -2.83 -6.32
C LEU A 195 -9.26 -4.31 -6.19
N SER A 196 -9.83 -4.73 -5.07
CA SER A 196 -10.14 -6.15 -4.82
C SER A 196 -11.12 -6.72 -5.86
N TYR A 197 -12.17 -5.97 -6.21
CA TYR A 197 -13.18 -6.42 -7.17
C TYR A 197 -12.64 -6.50 -8.61
N PRO A 198 -12.02 -5.45 -9.19
CA PRO A 198 -11.42 -5.52 -10.52
C PRO A 198 -10.39 -6.65 -10.65
N LEU A 199 -9.52 -6.84 -9.65
CA LEU A 199 -8.52 -7.91 -9.67
C LEU A 199 -9.16 -9.30 -9.65
N PHE A 200 -10.20 -9.49 -8.84
CA PHE A 200 -10.92 -10.75 -8.79
C PHE A 200 -11.61 -11.08 -10.12
N VAL A 201 -12.33 -10.12 -10.71
CA VAL A 201 -13.01 -10.31 -12.00
C VAL A 201 -12.01 -10.53 -13.12
N MET A 202 -10.94 -9.73 -13.20
CA MET A 202 -9.87 -9.93 -14.19
C MET A 202 -9.25 -11.31 -14.07
N GLY A 203 -8.93 -11.76 -12.86
CA GLY A 203 -8.38 -13.09 -12.61
C GLY A 203 -9.34 -14.20 -13.05
N LEU A 204 -10.62 -14.10 -12.69
CA LEU A 204 -11.64 -15.06 -13.08
C LEU A 204 -11.83 -15.12 -14.60
N THR A 205 -12.00 -13.96 -15.24
CA THR A 205 -12.14 -13.86 -16.71
C THR A 205 -10.91 -14.42 -17.41
N PHE A 206 -9.72 -14.13 -16.89
CA PHE A 206 -8.48 -14.63 -17.45
C PHE A 206 -8.39 -16.17 -17.40
N VAL A 207 -8.72 -16.77 -16.25
CA VAL A 207 -8.74 -18.23 -16.09
C VAL A 207 -9.78 -18.88 -17.00
N LEU A 208 -11.01 -18.34 -17.06
CA LEU A 208 -12.07 -18.85 -17.92
C LEU A 208 -11.69 -18.77 -19.40
N THR A 209 -11.09 -17.65 -19.82
CA THR A 209 -10.63 -17.42 -21.20
C THR A 209 -9.54 -18.42 -21.59
N LEU A 210 -8.54 -18.60 -20.73
CA LEU A 210 -7.49 -19.61 -20.95
C LEU A 210 -8.06 -21.03 -21.04
N GLY A 211 -9.01 -21.37 -20.17
CA GLY A 211 -9.70 -22.67 -20.18
C GLY A 211 -10.46 -22.92 -21.48
N LEU A 212 -11.22 -21.92 -21.95
CA LEU A 212 -11.96 -21.97 -23.20
C LEU A 212 -11.01 -22.21 -24.39
N PHE A 213 -9.96 -21.40 -24.50
CA PHE A 213 -8.99 -21.55 -25.59
C PHE A 213 -8.23 -22.88 -25.53
N SER A 214 -7.99 -23.42 -24.34
CA SER A 214 -7.30 -24.72 -24.19
C SER A 214 -8.12 -25.93 -24.59
N THR A 215 -9.45 -25.84 -24.54
CA THR A 215 -10.32 -27.00 -24.73
C THR A 215 -11.15 -26.92 -26.00
N VAL A 216 -11.62 -25.73 -26.34
CA VAL A 216 -12.53 -25.52 -27.48
C VAL A 216 -11.76 -25.28 -28.77
N LEU A 217 -10.65 -24.54 -28.72
CA LEU A 217 -9.87 -24.20 -29.92
C LEU A 217 -9.28 -25.44 -30.64
N PRO A 218 -8.76 -26.47 -29.94
CA PRO A 218 -8.28 -27.70 -30.58
C PRO A 218 -9.39 -28.45 -31.34
N GLY A 219 -10.59 -28.54 -30.77
CA GLY A 219 -11.72 -29.19 -31.45
C GLY A 219 -12.17 -28.47 -32.73
N PHE A 220 -11.90 -27.16 -32.85
CA PHE A 220 -12.07 -26.43 -34.11
C PHE A 220 -10.96 -26.75 -35.13
N ALA A 221 -9.73 -27.04 -34.70
CA ALA A 221 -8.68 -27.51 -35.61
C ALA A 221 -9.07 -28.84 -36.24
N ASP A 222 -9.47 -29.80 -35.41
CA ASP A 222 -9.88 -31.14 -35.84
C ASP A 222 -11.02 -31.07 -36.87
N PHE A 223 -11.98 -30.15 -36.67
CA PHE A 223 -13.05 -29.92 -37.63
C PHE A 223 -12.53 -29.44 -39.00
N TYR A 224 -11.55 -28.54 -39.07
CA TYR A 224 -11.03 -28.06 -40.35
C TYR A 224 -10.19 -29.12 -41.06
N ASP A 225 -9.46 -29.95 -40.32
CA ASP A 225 -8.73 -31.10 -40.84
C ASP A 225 -9.68 -32.12 -41.51
N ASP A 226 -10.87 -32.33 -40.95
CA ASP A 226 -11.91 -33.22 -41.53
C ASP A 226 -12.45 -32.72 -42.90
N PHE A 227 -12.42 -31.42 -43.17
CA PHE A 227 -12.86 -30.84 -44.45
C PHE A 227 -11.73 -30.61 -45.46
N ASP A 228 -10.48 -30.95 -45.10
CA ASP A 228 -9.28 -30.77 -45.94
C ASP A 228 -9.10 -29.31 -46.44
N VAL A 229 -9.63 -28.35 -45.67
CA VAL A 229 -9.52 -26.91 -45.95
C VAL A 229 -8.43 -26.32 -45.06
N PRO A 230 -7.43 -25.63 -45.61
CA PRO A 230 -6.38 -25.02 -44.81
C PRO A 230 -6.97 -23.99 -43.84
N LEU A 231 -6.51 -24.02 -42.59
CA LEU A 231 -6.93 -23.09 -41.55
C LEU A 231 -6.76 -21.63 -42.02
N PRO A 232 -7.79 -20.78 -41.85
CA PRO A 232 -7.65 -19.35 -42.09
C PRO A 232 -6.52 -18.75 -41.26
N VAL A 233 -5.79 -17.78 -41.82
CA VAL A 233 -4.61 -17.15 -41.20
C VAL A 233 -4.91 -16.62 -39.79
N ILE A 234 -6.12 -16.08 -39.57
CA ILE A 234 -6.56 -15.56 -38.27
C ILE A 234 -6.62 -16.68 -37.22
N THR A 235 -7.17 -17.84 -37.58
CA THR A 235 -7.26 -19.01 -36.68
C THR A 235 -5.88 -19.62 -36.43
N GLY A 236 -5.03 -19.72 -37.45
CA GLY A 236 -3.66 -20.21 -37.32
C GLY A 236 -2.80 -19.35 -36.38
N THR A 237 -2.85 -18.02 -36.53
CA THR A 237 -2.12 -17.12 -35.61
C THR A 237 -2.63 -17.22 -34.17
N LEU A 238 -3.95 -17.32 -33.97
CA LEU A 238 -4.52 -17.51 -32.63
C LEU A 238 -4.08 -18.82 -31.97
N MET A 239 -3.97 -19.91 -32.73
CA MET A 239 -3.42 -21.18 -32.25
C MET A 239 -1.95 -21.08 -31.85
N THR A 240 -1.13 -20.38 -32.64
CA THR A 240 0.28 -20.16 -32.29
C THR A 240 0.43 -19.38 -30.98
N ILE A 241 -0.37 -18.32 -30.77
CA ILE A 241 -0.38 -17.56 -29.51
C ILE A 241 -0.86 -18.43 -28.35
N THR A 242 -1.93 -19.19 -28.56
CA THR A 242 -2.53 -20.05 -27.53
C THR A 242 -1.55 -21.13 -27.07
N SER A 243 -0.86 -21.79 -28.00
CA SER A 243 0.17 -22.80 -27.68
C SER A 243 1.38 -22.21 -26.93
N TRP A 244 1.80 -20.99 -27.27
CA TRP A 244 2.83 -20.26 -26.53
C TRP A 244 2.42 -19.97 -25.09
N VAL A 245 1.19 -19.48 -24.87
CA VAL A 245 0.67 -19.17 -23.54
C VAL A 245 0.46 -20.43 -22.70
N GLN A 246 0.14 -21.57 -23.31
CA GLN A 246 0.01 -22.85 -22.61
C GLN A 246 1.35 -23.51 -22.27
N THR A 247 2.46 -23.04 -22.87
CA THR A 247 3.79 -23.59 -22.60
C THR A 247 4.24 -23.20 -21.18
N PRO A 248 4.65 -24.15 -20.32
CA PRO A 248 5.00 -23.85 -18.92
C PRO A 248 6.19 -22.88 -18.77
N TRP A 249 7.11 -22.87 -19.75
CA TRP A 249 8.24 -21.93 -19.77
C TRP A 249 7.81 -20.47 -19.92
N PHE A 250 6.70 -20.19 -20.61
CA PHE A 250 6.17 -18.84 -20.75
C PHE A 250 5.80 -18.26 -19.37
N TRP A 251 5.10 -19.04 -18.55
CA TRP A 251 4.73 -18.64 -17.19
C TRP A 251 5.94 -18.45 -16.27
N LEU A 252 6.96 -19.30 -16.42
CA LEU A 252 8.22 -19.17 -15.68
C LEU A 252 8.94 -17.86 -16.04
N LEU A 253 9.09 -17.56 -17.34
CA LEU A 253 9.72 -16.33 -17.81
C LEU A 253 8.92 -15.08 -17.41
N LEU A 254 7.60 -15.12 -17.51
CA LEU A 254 6.72 -14.04 -17.05
C LEU A 254 6.89 -13.80 -15.54
N GLY A 255 6.89 -14.87 -14.74
CA GLY A 255 7.11 -14.79 -13.30
C GLY A 255 8.49 -14.21 -12.94
N LEU A 256 9.55 -14.65 -13.63
CA LEU A 256 10.91 -14.14 -13.44
C LEU A 256 11.01 -12.66 -13.84
N SER A 257 10.40 -12.27 -14.96
CA SER A 257 10.34 -10.89 -15.43
C SER A 257 9.63 -9.98 -14.42
N LEU A 258 8.45 -10.40 -13.93
CA LEU A 258 7.71 -9.66 -12.91
C LEU A 258 8.48 -9.57 -11.58
N ALA A 259 9.12 -10.66 -11.15
CA ALA A 259 9.96 -10.66 -9.95
C ALA A 259 11.19 -9.75 -10.11
N GLY A 260 11.84 -9.78 -11.27
CA GLY A 260 12.94 -8.90 -11.63
C GLY A 260 12.52 -7.43 -11.62
N LEU A 261 11.37 -7.11 -12.22
CA LEU A 261 10.78 -5.77 -12.21
C LEU A 261 10.45 -5.31 -10.79
N TYR A 262 9.82 -6.17 -9.97
CA TYR A 262 9.51 -5.88 -8.58
C TYR A 262 10.79 -5.57 -7.77
N LEU A 263 11.83 -6.40 -7.92
CA LEU A 263 13.12 -6.18 -7.25
C LEU A 263 13.81 -4.91 -7.75
N PHE A 264 13.76 -4.63 -9.05
CA PHE A 264 14.30 -3.42 -9.66
C PHE A 264 13.62 -2.16 -9.11
N ILE A 265 12.29 -2.15 -9.06
CA ILE A 265 11.50 -1.07 -8.47
C ILE A 265 11.91 -0.93 -6.99
N LYS A 266 11.79 -2.00 -6.19
CA LYS A 266 12.11 -1.99 -4.75
C LYS A 266 13.52 -1.47 -4.47
N ARG A 267 14.51 -1.89 -5.25
CA ARG A 267 15.91 -1.44 -5.09
C ARG A 267 16.09 0.00 -5.54
N SER A 268 15.36 0.46 -6.55
CA SER A 268 15.38 1.86 -7.00
C SER A 268 14.78 2.80 -5.96
N TRP A 269 13.75 2.38 -5.20
CA TRP A 269 13.23 3.16 -4.06
C TRP A 269 14.20 3.26 -2.87
N ALA A 270 15.17 2.34 -2.76
CA ALA A 270 16.15 2.33 -1.67
C ALA A 270 17.35 3.27 -1.91
N VAL A 271 17.62 3.65 -3.17
CA VAL A 271 18.73 4.53 -3.54
C VAL A 271 18.23 5.99 -3.57
N PRO A 272 18.83 6.92 -2.81
CA PRO A 272 18.34 8.31 -2.72
C PRO A 272 18.23 9.03 -4.06
N GLU A 273 19.24 8.91 -4.93
CA GLU A 273 19.28 9.54 -6.25
C GLU A 273 18.16 9.02 -7.17
N ARG A 274 17.93 7.71 -7.14
CA ARG A 274 16.88 7.05 -7.96
C ARG A 274 15.49 7.34 -7.43
N ARG A 275 15.34 7.62 -6.13
CA ARG A 275 14.06 7.95 -5.50
C ARG A 275 13.38 9.14 -6.17
N LEU A 276 14.14 10.16 -6.59
CA LEU A 276 13.62 11.33 -7.31
C LEU A 276 12.99 10.92 -8.66
N ILE A 277 13.74 10.18 -9.46
CA ILE A 277 13.29 9.70 -10.78
C ILE A 277 12.07 8.79 -10.63
N MET A 278 12.10 7.85 -9.68
CA MET A 278 10.96 6.97 -9.41
C MET A 278 9.71 7.74 -9.00
N PHE A 279 9.87 8.80 -8.19
CA PHE A 279 8.76 9.65 -7.78
C PHE A 279 8.21 10.46 -8.96
N GLN A 280 9.07 10.95 -9.87
CA GLN A 280 8.64 11.66 -11.08
C GLN A 280 7.87 10.74 -12.04
N ILE A 281 8.32 9.50 -12.22
CA ILE A 281 7.60 8.48 -13.00
C ILE A 281 6.23 8.18 -12.35
N LEU A 282 6.19 8.04 -11.01
CA LEU A 282 4.95 7.78 -10.28
C LEU A 282 3.94 8.92 -10.43
N LEU A 283 4.40 10.17 -10.45
CA LEU A 283 3.55 11.34 -10.66
C LEU A 283 2.98 11.45 -12.07
N TRP A 284 3.62 10.83 -13.07
CA TRP A 284 3.12 10.81 -14.45
C TRP A 284 1.96 9.82 -14.65
N VAL A 285 1.74 8.90 -13.70
CA VAL A 285 0.62 7.95 -13.77
C VAL A 285 -0.71 8.71 -13.55
N PRO A 286 -1.62 8.77 -14.55
CA PRO A 286 -2.74 9.72 -14.56
C PRO A 286 -3.73 9.58 -13.40
N MET A 287 -3.85 8.40 -12.80
CA MET A 287 -4.73 8.15 -11.65
C MET A 287 -4.00 8.22 -10.30
N VAL A 288 -2.74 7.79 -10.25
CA VAL A 288 -1.98 7.66 -8.99
C VAL A 288 -1.24 8.97 -8.66
N GLY A 289 -0.72 9.65 -9.67
CA GLY A 289 0.07 10.85 -9.53
C GLY A 289 -0.63 11.98 -8.77
N PRO A 290 -1.87 12.37 -9.14
CA PRO A 290 -2.61 13.39 -8.41
C PRO A 290 -2.85 13.04 -6.93
N ILE A 291 -3.18 11.77 -6.64
CA ILE A 291 -3.42 11.28 -5.27
C ILE A 291 -2.14 11.36 -4.43
N VAL A 292 -1.02 10.90 -4.99
CA VAL A 292 0.29 10.94 -4.31
C VAL A 292 0.71 12.39 -4.08
N LYS A 293 0.57 13.27 -5.07
CA LYS A 293 0.88 14.69 -4.96
C LYS A 293 0.06 15.35 -3.84
N GLN A 294 -1.26 15.16 -3.85
CA GLN A 294 -2.15 15.71 -2.83
C GLN A 294 -1.85 15.17 -1.43
N THR A 295 -1.54 13.88 -1.31
CA THR A 295 -1.17 13.28 -0.01
C THR A 295 0.13 13.86 0.53
N CYS A 296 1.15 14.02 -0.32
CA CYS A 296 2.43 14.62 0.08
C CYS A 296 2.30 16.09 0.46
N LEU A 297 1.51 16.87 -0.30
CA LEU A 297 1.25 18.27 0.02
C LEU A 297 0.42 18.41 1.30
N ALA A 298 -0.59 17.57 1.50
CA ALA A 298 -1.37 17.57 2.74
C ALA A 298 -0.48 17.28 3.96
N ARG A 299 0.42 16.28 3.87
CA ARG A 299 1.41 16.02 4.92
C ARG A 299 2.37 17.18 5.14
N PHE A 300 2.80 17.85 4.07
CA PHE A 300 3.66 19.02 4.14
C PHE A 300 2.96 20.18 4.86
N CYS A 301 1.75 20.57 4.43
CA CYS A 301 0.99 21.67 5.05
C CYS A 301 0.67 21.36 6.50
N TRP A 302 0.22 20.14 6.80
CA TRP A 302 -0.08 19.72 8.16
C TRP A 302 1.16 19.71 9.07
N ALA A 303 2.31 19.26 8.55
CA ALA A 303 3.56 19.34 9.30
C ALA A 303 3.99 20.80 9.50
N MET A 304 3.69 21.69 8.55
CA MET A 304 3.99 23.11 8.62
C MET A 304 3.15 23.80 9.68
N GLU A 305 1.83 23.58 9.67
CA GLU A 305 0.87 23.99 10.70
C GLU A 305 1.38 23.53 12.08
N LEU A 306 1.66 22.23 12.24
CA LEU A 306 2.02 21.67 13.53
C LEU A 306 3.36 22.21 14.07
N THR A 307 4.34 22.44 13.20
CA THR A 307 5.67 22.95 13.59
C THR A 307 5.63 24.44 13.89
N GLN A 308 4.84 25.21 13.14
CA GLN A 308 4.62 26.64 13.40
C GLN A 308 3.74 26.89 14.64
N GLU A 309 2.69 26.09 14.86
CA GLU A 309 1.93 26.11 16.13
C GLU A 309 2.85 25.85 17.31
N ALA A 310 3.82 24.94 17.15
CA ALA A 310 4.87 24.67 18.12
C ALA A 310 5.80 25.89 18.37
N GLY A 311 5.75 26.93 17.53
CA GLY A 311 6.59 28.13 17.66
C GLY A 311 7.96 27.98 17.01
N LEU A 312 8.13 27.03 16.09
CA LEU A 312 9.35 26.93 15.29
C LEU A 312 9.37 28.01 14.20
N ASP A 313 10.55 28.56 13.93
CA ASP A 313 10.75 29.52 12.84
C ASP A 313 10.35 28.93 11.48
N ILE A 314 10.00 29.79 10.52
CA ILE A 314 9.46 29.34 9.22
C ILE A 314 10.46 28.48 8.43
N VAL A 315 11.77 28.74 8.55
CA VAL A 315 12.80 27.98 7.82
C VAL A 315 12.96 26.57 8.40
N ARG A 316 12.94 26.44 9.73
CA ARG A 316 12.99 25.15 10.41
C ARG A 316 11.70 24.37 10.22
N SER A 317 10.55 25.04 10.30
CA SER A 317 9.24 24.46 10.00
C SER A 317 9.22 23.91 8.57
N LEU A 318 9.69 24.69 7.59
CA LEU A 318 9.79 24.27 6.19
C LEU A 318 10.65 23.01 6.01
N ARG A 319 11.81 22.95 6.70
CA ARG A 319 12.70 21.78 6.66
C ARG A 319 12.02 20.52 7.17
N LEU A 320 11.41 20.62 8.34
CA LEU A 320 10.76 19.48 9.00
C LEU A 320 9.54 19.02 8.19
N SER A 321 8.76 19.95 7.67
CA SER A 321 7.59 19.69 6.81
C SER A 321 7.97 19.02 5.50
N SER A 322 9.09 19.44 4.90
CA SER A 322 9.62 18.82 3.71
C SER A 322 10.02 17.35 3.95
N LEU A 323 10.75 17.08 5.04
CA LEU A 323 11.10 15.72 5.46
C LEU A 323 9.85 14.89 5.85
N ALA A 324 8.85 15.53 6.46
CA ALA A 324 7.58 14.94 6.88
C ALA A 324 6.70 14.52 5.70
N SER A 325 6.75 15.26 4.59
CA SER A 325 5.96 14.98 3.40
C SER A 325 6.24 13.60 2.78
N GLY A 326 7.46 13.08 2.99
CA GLY A 326 7.97 11.89 2.33
C GLY A 326 8.18 12.06 0.82
N SER A 327 7.97 13.26 0.29
CA SER A 327 8.19 13.59 -1.12
C SER A 327 9.65 13.93 -1.34
N ALA A 328 10.31 13.14 -2.17
CA ALA A 328 11.69 13.44 -2.56
C ALA A 328 11.80 14.78 -3.31
N ILE A 329 10.74 15.19 -4.00
CA ILE A 329 10.70 16.46 -4.74
C ILE A 329 10.66 17.67 -3.80
N LEU A 330 9.84 17.61 -2.75
CA LEU A 330 9.77 18.69 -1.75
C LEU A 330 11.09 18.78 -0.96
N ASP A 331 11.71 17.63 -0.64
CA ASP A 331 13.01 17.53 0.04
C ASP A 331 14.13 18.17 -0.81
N ALA A 332 14.10 17.91 -2.12
CA ALA A 332 15.04 18.51 -3.07
C ALA A 332 14.81 20.01 -3.31
N ASP A 333 13.57 20.51 -3.18
CA ASP A 333 13.25 21.93 -3.39
C ASP A 333 13.42 22.80 -2.12
N TYR A 334 13.40 22.18 -0.93
CA TYR A 334 13.57 22.88 0.35
C TYR A 334 14.76 23.85 0.40
N PRO A 335 15.99 23.50 -0.03
CA PRO A 335 17.13 24.39 0.05
C PRO A 335 16.94 25.69 -0.74
N ARG A 336 16.25 25.63 -1.89
CA ARG A 336 15.94 26.80 -2.73
C ARG A 336 14.99 27.73 -2.00
N ILE A 337 13.88 27.19 -1.48
CA ILE A 337 12.87 27.99 -0.77
C ILE A 337 13.46 28.57 0.52
N SER A 338 14.21 27.77 1.29
CA SER A 338 14.89 28.21 2.51
C SER A 338 15.84 29.39 2.25
N LYS A 339 16.59 29.33 1.15
CA LYS A 339 17.50 30.41 0.76
C LYS A 339 16.73 31.68 0.41
N GLY A 340 15.69 31.59 -0.43
CA GLY A 340 14.87 32.75 -0.80
C GLY A 340 14.21 33.43 0.40
N ILE A 341 13.66 32.67 1.35
CA ILE A 341 13.09 33.24 2.58
C ILE A 341 14.15 33.97 3.40
N THR A 342 15.38 33.42 3.47
CA THR A 342 16.49 34.06 4.19
C THR A 342 16.96 35.35 3.51
N GLU A 343 16.76 35.45 2.19
CA GLU A 343 17.04 36.63 1.37
C GLU A 343 15.89 37.66 1.38
N GLY A 344 14.77 37.35 2.06
CA GLY A 344 13.62 38.24 2.22
C GLY A 344 12.52 38.07 1.17
N GLU A 345 12.58 37.03 0.33
CA GLU A 345 11.50 36.68 -0.60
C GLU A 345 10.32 36.03 0.14
N LEU A 346 9.11 36.29 -0.35
CA LEU A 346 7.87 35.67 0.15
C LEU A 346 7.81 34.19 -0.24
N LEU A 347 7.30 33.34 0.65
CA LEU A 347 7.13 31.90 0.43
C LEU A 347 6.20 31.64 -0.76
N SER A 348 5.14 32.43 -0.87
CA SER A 348 4.19 32.37 -1.97
C SER A 348 4.86 32.56 -3.34
N GLU A 349 5.62 33.64 -3.53
CA GLU A 349 6.36 33.88 -4.78
C GLU A 349 7.38 32.75 -5.05
N LEU A 350 8.03 32.21 -4.02
CA LEU A 350 8.95 31.08 -4.17
C LEU A 350 8.24 29.79 -4.65
N MET A 351 7.01 29.54 -4.21
CA MET A 351 6.20 28.40 -4.66
C MET A 351 5.71 28.54 -6.10
N LYS A 352 5.43 29.78 -6.55
CA LYS A 352 4.94 30.10 -7.90
C LYS A 352 5.87 29.62 -9.01
N TYR A 353 7.18 29.62 -8.78
CA TYR A 353 8.19 29.18 -9.75
C TYR A 353 8.09 27.68 -10.12
N ARG A 354 7.42 26.86 -9.30
CA ARG A 354 7.26 25.42 -9.55
C ARG A 354 5.80 24.97 -9.49
N PRO A 355 4.96 25.30 -10.49
CA PRO A 355 3.56 24.86 -10.53
C PRO A 355 3.40 23.33 -10.66
N ASP A 356 4.44 22.66 -11.17
CA ASP A 356 4.56 21.21 -11.22
C ASP A 356 4.58 20.57 -9.82
N VAL A 357 5.11 21.27 -8.82
CA VAL A 357 5.19 20.82 -7.41
C VAL A 357 4.08 21.43 -6.56
N TYR A 358 3.90 22.75 -6.63
CA TYR A 358 2.95 23.52 -5.82
C TYR A 358 1.74 23.90 -6.67
N PRO A 359 0.55 23.33 -6.40
CA PRO A 359 -0.68 23.70 -7.10
C PRO A 359 -1.01 25.18 -6.90
N HIS A 360 -1.67 25.78 -7.90
CA HIS A 360 -2.05 27.19 -7.85
C HIS A 360 -2.84 27.58 -6.60
N LEU A 361 -3.73 26.69 -6.15
CA LEU A 361 -4.51 26.90 -4.92
C LEU A 361 -3.61 27.06 -3.69
N LEU A 362 -2.58 26.23 -3.54
CA LEU A 362 -1.67 26.29 -2.39
C LEU A 362 -0.89 27.61 -2.37
N HIS A 363 -0.41 28.04 -3.53
CA HIS A 363 0.21 29.36 -3.68
C HIS A 363 -0.73 30.50 -3.24
N GLN A 364 -2.00 30.48 -3.68
CA GLN A 364 -2.98 31.52 -3.34
C GLN A 364 -3.30 31.54 -1.84
N MET A 365 -3.40 30.37 -1.21
CA MET A 365 -3.61 30.26 0.23
C MET A 365 -2.39 30.83 0.98
N CYS A 366 -1.17 30.47 0.59
CA CYS A 366 0.03 31.05 1.19
C CYS A 366 0.12 32.57 0.99
N MET A 367 -0.20 33.10 -0.20
CA MET A 367 -0.27 34.55 -0.43
C MET A 367 -1.20 35.23 0.58
N MET A 368 -2.43 34.72 0.73
CA MET A 368 -3.40 35.27 1.68
C MET A 368 -2.93 35.15 3.15
N GLY A 369 -2.30 34.03 3.50
CA GLY A 369 -1.73 33.81 4.83
C GLY A 369 -0.56 34.76 5.14
N GLU A 370 0.27 35.09 4.16
CA GLU A 370 1.37 36.04 4.31
C GLU A 370 0.88 37.48 4.43
N GLU A 371 -0.11 37.88 3.62
CA GLU A 371 -0.74 39.20 3.71
C GLU A 371 -1.43 39.42 5.06
N THR A 372 -2.02 38.38 5.64
CA THR A 372 -2.69 38.43 6.95
C THR A 372 -1.76 38.17 8.14
N SER A 373 -0.47 37.87 7.90
CA SER A 373 0.49 37.42 8.94
C SER A 373 0.06 36.15 9.70
N HIS A 374 -0.89 35.37 9.16
CA HIS A 374 -1.41 34.12 9.72
C HIS A 374 -1.21 32.93 8.75
N VAL A 375 0.05 32.65 8.42
CA VAL A 375 0.43 31.56 7.48
C VAL A 375 0.02 30.16 7.97
N THR A 376 -0.23 29.97 9.27
CA THR A 376 -0.70 28.70 9.84
C THR A 376 -2.17 28.41 9.56
N GLU A 377 -3.00 29.44 9.38
CA GLU A 377 -4.46 29.30 9.23
C GLU A 377 -4.90 29.14 7.77
N ALA A 378 -4.01 29.50 6.83
CA ALA A 378 -4.20 29.39 5.39
C ALA A 378 -3.52 28.13 4.83
#